data_AF-A0A2V9MNC3-F1
#
_entry.id   AF-A0A2V9MNC3-F1
#
_cell.length_a   1.000
_cell.length_b   1.000
_cell.length_c   1.000
_cell.angle_alpha   90.00
_cell.angle_beta   90.00
_cell.angle_gamma   90.00
#
_symmetry.space_group_name_H-M   'P 1'
#
loop_
_entity.id
_entity.type
_entity.pdbx_description
1 polymer ?
#
loop_
_entity_poly.entity_id
_entity_poly.type
_entity_poly.pdbx_seq_one_letter_code
_entity_poly.pdbx_strand_id
1 'polypeptide(L)'
;MSPSDLLQRFQKEFHAKPEIFNAPGRVNLIGEHTDYNDGFVLPSAIGFYTHVAVSPRSDRKLVPRSTEFAESYEFDLDNMPLHRLGSWCDYLVGVALALQQAGCRFNGANLLVHGEVPIGA
;
A
#
# COMPACT_ATOMS: atom_id res chain seq x y z
N MET A 1 -15.34 0.49 -3.98
CA MET A 1 -15.65 1.94 -3.75
C MET A 1 -15.30 2.69 -5.03
N SER A 2 -16.03 3.71 -5.48
CA SER A 2 -15.63 4.38 -6.73
C SER A 2 -14.37 5.23 -6.51
N PRO A 3 -13.55 5.50 -7.57
CA PRO A 3 -12.41 6.40 -7.45
C PRO A 3 -12.79 7.79 -6.90
N SER A 4 -13.95 8.31 -7.30
CA SER A 4 -14.48 9.60 -6.79
C SER A 4 -14.75 9.57 -5.29
N ASP A 5 -15.31 8.47 -4.77
CA ASP A 5 -15.57 8.32 -3.33
C ASP A 5 -14.25 8.27 -2.54
N LEU A 6 -13.23 7.59 -3.09
CA LEU A 6 -11.91 7.51 -2.46
C LEU A 6 -11.22 8.89 -2.41
N LEU A 7 -11.32 9.69 -3.48
CA LEU A 7 -10.83 11.07 -3.50
C LEU A 7 -11.52 11.92 -2.44
N GLN A 8 -12.85 11.87 -2.36
CA GLN A 8 -13.61 12.64 -1.37
C GLN A 8 -13.27 12.24 0.06
N ARG A 9 -13.16 10.93 0.32
CA ARG A 9 -12.80 10.42 1.64
C ARG A 9 -11.38 10.84 2.02
N PHE A 10 -10.42 10.76 1.10
CA PHE A 10 -9.06 11.24 1.32
C PHE A 10 -9.04 12.73 1.65
N GLN A 11 -9.74 13.55 0.86
CA GLN A 11 -9.78 15.00 1.06
C GLN A 11 -10.41 15.37 2.41
N LYS A 12 -11.42 14.61 2.86
CA LYS A 12 -12.03 14.77 4.18
C LYS A 12 -11.07 14.40 5.32
N GLU A 13 -10.29 13.33 5.16
CA GLU A 13 -9.37 12.82 6.17
C GLU A 13 -8.11 13.69 6.31
N PHE A 14 -7.51 14.08 5.18
CA PHE A 14 -6.18 14.68 5.16
C PHE A 14 -6.16 16.14 4.72
N HIS A 15 -7.30 16.71 4.30
CA HIS A 15 -7.40 18.08 3.77
C HIS A 15 -6.41 18.38 2.64
N ALA A 16 -6.05 17.36 1.86
CA ALA A 16 -5.09 17.43 0.77
C ALA A 16 -5.68 16.78 -0.49
N LYS A 17 -5.16 17.18 -1.66
CA LYS A 17 -5.51 16.57 -2.95
C LYS A 17 -4.60 15.36 -3.20
N PRO A 18 -5.16 14.15 -3.37
CA PRO A 18 -4.35 12.97 -3.65
C PRO A 18 -4.19 12.71 -5.16
N GLU A 19 -3.22 11.87 -5.49
CA GLU A 19 -3.17 11.06 -6.71
C GLU A 19 -3.55 9.61 -6.38
N ILE A 20 -4.23 8.90 -7.31
CA ILE A 20 -4.64 7.51 -7.11
C ILE A 20 -3.75 6.57 -7.90
N PHE A 21 -3.25 5.55 -7.23
CA PHE A 21 -2.51 4.43 -7.80
C PHE A 21 -3.25 3.12 -7.55
N ASN A 22 -3.17 2.20 -8.51
CA ASN A 22 -3.90 0.93 -8.46
C ASN A 22 -2.94 -0.24 -8.70
N ALA A 23 -3.10 -1.30 -7.92
CA ALA A 23 -2.41 -2.57 -8.13
C ALA A 23 -3.45 -3.70 -8.21
N PRO A 24 -3.46 -4.52 -9.28
CA PRO A 24 -4.39 -5.64 -9.39
C PRO A 24 -3.98 -6.79 -8.48
N GLY A 25 -4.97 -7.53 -7.98
CA GLY A 25 -4.76 -8.91 -7.53
C GLY A 25 -4.34 -9.79 -8.70
N ARG A 26 -3.89 -11.01 -8.39
CA ARG A 26 -3.48 -11.99 -9.39
C ARG A 26 -3.99 -13.38 -9.05
N VAL A 27 -4.22 -14.18 -10.08
CA VAL A 27 -4.30 -15.63 -9.99
C VAL A 27 -3.15 -16.24 -10.78
N ASN A 28 -2.74 -17.43 -10.39
CA ASN A 28 -1.80 -18.21 -11.18
C ASN A 28 -2.59 -19.25 -11.97
N LEU A 29 -2.40 -19.30 -13.29
CA LEU A 29 -3.13 -20.23 -14.16
C LEU A 29 -2.47 -21.61 -14.13
N ILE A 30 -1.14 -21.65 -14.07
CA ILE A 30 -0.33 -22.85 -13.92
C ILE A 30 1.08 -22.50 -13.41
N GLY A 31 1.74 -23.47 -12.78
CA GLY A 31 3.07 -23.30 -12.18
C GLY A 31 2.99 -22.93 -10.71
N GLU A 32 2.25 -23.71 -9.91
CA GLU A 32 2.26 -23.54 -8.46
C GLU A 32 3.56 -24.07 -7.88
N HIS A 33 4.09 -23.39 -6.85
CA HIS A 33 5.29 -23.81 -6.12
C HIS A 33 6.58 -23.90 -6.95
N THR A 34 6.62 -23.29 -8.14
CA THR A 34 7.78 -23.32 -9.04
C THR A 34 8.61 -22.03 -8.99
N ASP A 35 8.03 -20.91 -8.58
CA ASP A 35 8.64 -19.58 -8.56
C ASP A 35 9.89 -19.49 -7.67
N TYR A 36 9.84 -20.10 -6.49
CA TYR A 36 10.99 -20.18 -5.59
C TYR A 36 11.95 -21.34 -5.89
N ASN A 37 11.72 -22.08 -6.99
CA ASN A 37 12.55 -23.19 -7.46
C ASN A 37 13.14 -22.92 -8.86
N ASP A 38 13.28 -21.65 -9.25
CA ASP A 38 13.75 -21.22 -10.58
C ASP A 38 12.93 -21.79 -11.76
N GLY A 39 11.66 -22.12 -11.53
CA GLY A 39 10.74 -22.63 -12.54
C GLY A 39 9.87 -21.55 -13.19
N PHE A 40 9.09 -21.95 -14.20
CA PHE A 40 8.15 -21.04 -14.88
C PHE A 40 6.80 -20.96 -14.16
N VAL A 41 6.15 -19.81 -14.29
CA VAL A 41 4.80 -19.51 -13.80
C VAL A 41 3.98 -18.82 -14.89
N LEU A 42 2.66 -18.93 -14.84
CA LEU A 42 1.75 -18.21 -15.74
C LEU A 42 0.67 -17.45 -14.96
N PRO A 43 1.01 -16.32 -14.32
CA PRO A 43 0.03 -15.50 -13.61
C PRO A 43 -0.76 -14.60 -14.55
N SER A 44 -1.97 -14.25 -14.11
CA SER A 44 -2.79 -13.20 -14.71
C SER A 44 -3.31 -12.25 -13.64
N ALA A 45 -3.25 -10.96 -13.92
CA ALA A 45 -4.00 -9.96 -13.17
C ALA A 45 -5.50 -10.25 -13.28
N ILE A 46 -6.24 -9.95 -12.20
CA ILE A 46 -7.70 -10.08 -12.14
C ILE A 46 -8.35 -8.71 -11.91
N GLY A 47 -9.66 -8.64 -12.11
CA GLY A 47 -10.45 -7.40 -12.01
C GLY A 47 -10.68 -6.87 -10.58
N PHE A 48 -9.91 -7.33 -9.59
CA PHE A 48 -9.94 -6.82 -8.21
C PHE A 48 -8.66 -6.04 -7.94
N TYR A 49 -8.78 -4.85 -7.34
CA TYR A 49 -7.65 -3.95 -7.15
C TYR A 49 -7.45 -3.56 -5.68
N THR A 50 -6.21 -3.24 -5.35
CA THR A 50 -5.90 -2.35 -4.23
C THR A 50 -5.68 -0.96 -4.79
N HIS A 51 -6.48 -0.01 -4.31
CA HIS A 51 -6.37 1.41 -4.62
C HIS A 51 -5.64 2.12 -3.48
N VAL A 52 -4.70 2.99 -3.81
CA VAL A 52 -4.03 3.86 -2.85
C VAL A 52 -4.13 5.30 -3.32
N ALA A 53 -4.87 6.12 -2.58
CA ALA A 53 -4.82 7.56 -2.72
C ALA A 53 -3.65 8.10 -1.89
N VAL A 54 -2.77 8.91 -2.52
CA VAL A 54 -1.52 9.38 -1.93
C VAL A 54 -1.39 10.90 -2.11
N SER A 55 -0.97 11.60 -1.06
CA SER A 55 -0.49 12.98 -1.19
C SER A 55 0.88 13.14 -0.51
N PRO A 56 1.87 13.80 -1.14
CA PRO A 56 3.14 14.06 -0.50
C PRO A 56 2.97 15.02 0.68
N ARG A 57 3.83 14.88 1.69
CA ARG A 57 3.95 15.80 2.83
C ARG A 57 5.29 16.52 2.77
N SER A 58 5.37 17.68 3.43
CA SER A 58 6.62 18.43 3.58
C SER A 58 7.48 17.93 4.74
N ASP A 59 6.87 17.27 5.73
CA ASP A 59 7.58 16.60 6.82
C ASP A 59 7.99 15.17 6.42
N ARG A 60 8.56 14.43 7.36
CA ARG A 60 9.03 13.05 7.15
C ARG A 60 8.07 11.99 7.70
N LYS A 61 6.79 12.33 7.85
CA LYS A 61 5.79 11.45 8.43
C LYS A 61 5.06 10.62 7.37
N LEU A 62 5.00 9.30 7.54
CA LEU A 62 4.15 8.41 6.77
C LEU A 62 2.85 8.15 7.55
N VAL A 63 1.70 8.56 7.00
CA VAL A 63 0.40 8.49 7.68
C VAL A 63 -0.56 7.61 6.86
N PRO A 64 -0.51 6.28 7.04
CA PRO A 64 -1.42 5.39 6.36
C PRO A 64 -2.76 5.24 7.09
N ARG A 65 -3.83 5.12 6.30
CA ARG A 65 -5.20 4.81 6.73
C ARG A 65 -5.78 3.76 5.79
N SER A 66 -6.72 2.96 6.29
CA SER A 66 -7.47 2.01 5.48
C SER A 66 -8.96 2.35 5.51
N THR A 67 -9.67 2.04 4.44
CA THR A 67 -11.13 2.09 4.44
C THR A 67 -11.77 0.87 5.13
N GLU A 68 -11.00 -0.21 5.30
CA GLU A 68 -11.47 -1.51 5.82
C GLU A 68 -11.02 -1.76 7.27
N PHE A 69 -9.86 -1.19 7.67
CA PHE A 69 -9.31 -1.29 9.02
C PHE A 69 -9.39 0.06 9.72
N ALA A 70 -9.89 0.08 10.96
CA ALA A 70 -10.13 1.31 11.72
C ALA A 70 -8.86 1.88 12.36
N GLU A 71 -7.82 1.05 12.47
CA GLU A 71 -6.54 1.41 13.07
C GLU A 71 -5.86 2.53 12.30
N SER A 72 -5.27 3.45 13.07
CA SER A 72 -4.55 4.61 12.57
C SER A 72 -3.08 4.50 12.93
N TYR A 73 -2.21 4.78 11.97
CA TYR A 73 -0.77 4.75 12.16
C TYR A 73 -0.12 6.05 11.69
N GLU A 74 1.01 6.36 12.29
CA GLU A 74 1.91 7.43 11.88
C GLU A 74 3.33 6.96 12.16
N PHE A 75 4.20 7.06 11.15
CA PHE A 75 5.59 6.66 11.25
C PHE A 75 6.49 7.81 10.86
N ASP A 76 7.60 7.97 11.56
CA ASP A 76 8.67 8.87 11.15
C ASP A 76 9.64 8.10 10.25
N LEU A 77 9.85 8.56 9.02
CA LEU A 77 10.78 7.94 8.08
C LEU A 77 12.23 7.91 8.60
N ASP A 78 12.58 8.76 9.57
CA ASP A 78 13.91 8.75 10.18
C ASP A 78 14.01 7.83 11.41
N ASN A 79 12.88 7.34 11.90
CA ASN A 79 12.80 6.42 13.04
C ASN A 79 11.73 5.34 12.81
N MET A 80 11.89 4.62 11.71
CA MET A 80 10.98 3.53 11.32
C MET A 80 11.13 2.32 12.24
N PRO A 81 10.05 1.56 12.49
CA PRO A 81 10.12 0.35 13.29
C PRO A 81 10.99 -0.71 12.61
N LEU A 82 11.93 -1.28 13.38
CA LEU A 82 12.85 -2.34 12.92
C LEU A 82 12.22 -3.73 12.98
N HIS A 83 11.08 -3.86 13.66
CA HIS A 83 10.35 -5.10 13.81
C HIS A 83 8.91 -4.93 13.33
N ARG A 84 8.31 -6.03 12.92
CA ARG A 84 6.91 -6.07 12.48
C ARG A 84 5.98 -5.66 13.63
N LEU A 85 4.97 -4.88 13.30
CA LEU A 85 3.89 -4.49 14.20
C LEU A 85 2.82 -5.60 14.29
N GLY A 86 2.82 -6.54 13.35
CA GLY A 86 1.78 -7.56 13.23
C GLY A 86 0.49 -7.00 12.64
N SER A 87 0.59 -5.94 11.83
CA SER A 87 -0.57 -5.25 11.25
C SER A 87 -0.44 -5.11 9.73
N TRP A 88 -1.56 -4.76 9.09
CA TRP A 88 -1.59 -4.50 7.64
C TRP A 88 -0.62 -3.37 7.21
N CYS A 89 -0.22 -2.47 8.12
CA CYS A 89 0.74 -1.42 7.81
C CYS A 89 2.17 -1.94 7.62
N ASP A 90 2.50 -3.16 8.07
CA ASP A 90 3.82 -3.76 7.86
C ASP A 90 4.21 -3.82 6.38
N TYR A 91 3.23 -3.96 5.47
CA TYR A 91 3.46 -3.91 4.02
C TYR A 91 3.93 -2.52 3.56
N LEU A 92 3.29 -1.45 4.03
CA LEU A 92 3.67 -0.07 3.67
C LEU A 92 5.01 0.33 4.29
N VAL A 93 5.22 -0.05 5.55
CA VAL A 93 6.49 0.13 6.28
C VAL A 93 7.62 -0.58 5.53
N GLY A 94 7.41 -1.84 5.11
CA GLY A 94 8.39 -2.61 4.35
C GLY A 94 8.77 -1.95 3.02
N VAL A 95 7.79 -1.44 2.27
CA VAL A 95 8.04 -0.69 1.02
C VAL A 95 8.86 0.57 1.27
N ALA A 96 8.50 1.36 2.28
CA ALA A 96 9.25 2.57 2.63
C ALA A 96 10.71 2.26 3.01
N LEU A 97 10.93 1.22 3.83
CA LEU A 97 12.27 0.76 4.21
C LEU A 97 13.07 0.27 2.99
N ALA A 98 12.47 -0.52 2.11
CA ALA A 98 13.12 -1.02 0.90
C ALA A 98 13.53 0.13 -0.05
N LEU A 99 12.65 1.14 -0.22
CA LEU A 99 12.97 2.33 -1.01
C LEU A 99 14.13 3.13 -0.39
N GLN A 100 14.15 3.30 0.93
CA GLN A 100 15.27 3.95 1.63
C GLN A 100 16.59 3.16 1.43
N GLN A 101 16.55 1.83 1.56
CA GLN A 101 17.71 0.97 1.34
C GLN A 101 18.21 1.01 -0.10
N ALA A 102 17.31 1.18 -1.08
CA ALA A 102 17.66 1.40 -2.49
C ALA A 102 18.21 2.81 -2.77
N GLY A 103 18.31 3.68 -1.76
CA GLY A 103 18.83 5.05 -1.90
C GLY A 103 17.81 6.07 -2.39
N CYS A 104 16.52 5.71 -2.49
CA CYS A 104 15.48 6.65 -2.87
C CYS A 104 15.26 7.67 -1.75
N ARG A 105 15.34 8.96 -2.10
CA ARG A 105 15.03 10.06 -1.17
C ARG A 105 13.62 10.55 -1.40
N PHE A 106 12.80 10.49 -0.35
CA PHE A 106 11.44 10.98 -0.36
C PHE A 106 11.08 11.57 1.02
N ASN A 107 10.07 12.45 1.03
CA ASN A 107 9.45 12.99 2.22
C ASN A 107 8.31 12.08 2.70
N GLY A 108 7.61 12.49 3.74
CA GLY A 108 6.40 11.84 4.21
C GLY A 108 5.27 11.81 3.18
N ALA A 109 4.24 11.03 3.48
CA ALA A 109 3.04 10.94 2.66
C ALA A 109 1.81 10.60 3.52
N ASN A 110 0.66 11.13 3.14
CA ASN A 110 -0.63 10.61 3.59
C ASN A 110 -1.08 9.53 2.60
N LEU A 111 -1.54 8.39 3.10
CA LEU A 111 -2.00 7.27 2.26
C LEU A 111 -3.37 6.81 2.74
N LEU A 112 -4.33 6.66 1.82
CA LEU A 112 -5.60 5.98 2.07
C LEU A 112 -5.70 4.76 1.18
N VAL A 113 -5.74 3.59 1.80
CA VAL A 113 -5.80 2.29 1.12
C VAL A 113 -7.23 1.76 1.10
N HIS A 114 -7.65 1.25 -0.06
CA HIS A 114 -8.91 0.53 -0.25
C HIS A 114 -8.66 -0.75 -1.04
N GLY A 115 -9.03 -1.92 -0.48
CA GLY A 115 -8.92 -3.20 -1.14
C GLY A 115 -10.26 -3.69 -1.71
N GLU A 116 -10.20 -4.30 -2.88
CA GLU A 116 -11.28 -5.10 -3.47
C GLU A 116 -10.89 -6.60 -3.56
N VAL A 117 -9.61 -6.91 -3.34
CA VAL A 117 -9.10 -8.28 -3.28
C VAL A 117 -9.57 -8.91 -1.97
N PRO A 118 -10.30 -10.04 -1.99
CA PRO A 118 -10.81 -10.65 -0.76
C PRO A 118 -9.69 -11.05 0.20
N ILE A 119 -9.87 -10.73 1.48
CA ILE A 119 -8.90 -11.09 2.52
C ILE A 119 -8.84 -12.61 2.65
N GLY A 120 -7.62 -13.17 2.54
CA GLY A 120 -7.37 -14.61 2.69
C GLY A 120 -7.61 -15.45 1.42
N ALA A 121 -7.83 -14.81 0.27
CA ALA A 121 -7.96 -15.48 -1.03
C ALA A 121 -6.60 -15.78 -1.71
#